data_AF-A0A067M7K3-F1
#
_entry.id   AF-A0A067M7K3-F1
#
_cell.length_a   1.000
_cell.length_b   1.000
_cell.length_c   1.000
_cell.angle_alpha   90.00
_cell.angle_beta   90.00
_cell.angle_gamma   90.00
#
_symmetry.space_group_name_H-M   'P 1'
#
loop_
_entity.id
_entity.type
_entity.pdbx_description
1 polymer ?
#
loop_
_entity_poly.entity_id
_entity_poly.type
_entity_poly.pdbx_seq_one_letter_code
_entity_poly.pdbx_strand_id
1 'polypeptide(L)'
;MSGNATHFTPKKKRTPFPHTTKRLSLLFPGARTLVPTHSALLSADIALFPSSPSPVYNLVQQRSYEWKTSFGKAAFTAVSELWASDEYRFGTALGRAEYVKWALGWRKPFSWENGYDFINPYHGPLVLTVLAKHFDEANSKHGYGNPCSALALSATAVKRALVAWSTGNLEKATDFGTKVWHDIAGSYMLSVLQLKDDEWVSIINNALALRLPGPMDIPANPIPDNNSEEDDRSLLVSGPQLPSSSS
;
A
#
# COMPACT_ATOMS: atom_id res chain seq x y z
N MET A 1 -42.63 -5.64 -57.03
CA MET A 1 -42.98 -4.63 -56.02
C MET A 1 -43.15 -5.36 -54.70
N SER A 2 -42.09 -5.41 -53.88
CA SER A 2 -42.06 -6.19 -52.63
C SER A 2 -42.11 -5.22 -51.46
N GLY A 3 -43.18 -5.29 -50.66
CA GLY A 3 -43.39 -4.44 -49.49
C GLY A 3 -42.91 -5.13 -48.23
N ASN A 4 -41.95 -4.50 -47.54
CA ASN A 4 -41.42 -4.96 -46.25
C ASN A 4 -42.38 -4.59 -45.11
N ALA A 5 -42.73 -5.59 -44.29
CA ALA A 5 -43.50 -5.44 -43.07
C ALA A 5 -42.59 -4.99 -41.91
N THR A 6 -42.92 -3.85 -41.31
CA THR A 6 -42.29 -3.34 -40.07
C THR A 6 -42.93 -3.97 -38.84
N HIS A 7 -42.14 -4.75 -38.10
CA HIS A 7 -42.53 -5.33 -36.81
C HIS A 7 -42.17 -4.37 -35.66
N PHE A 8 -43.18 -3.85 -34.96
CA PHE A 8 -43.05 -2.91 -33.85
C PHE A 8 -43.22 -3.66 -32.52
N THR A 9 -42.23 -3.61 -31.62
CA THR A 9 -42.33 -4.20 -30.27
C THR A 9 -42.64 -3.14 -29.21
N PRO A 10 -43.56 -3.39 -28.26
CA PRO A 10 -43.97 -2.38 -27.27
C PRO A 10 -43.03 -2.28 -26.05
N LYS A 11 -42.85 -1.04 -25.58
CA LYS A 11 -42.08 -0.63 -24.40
C LYS A 11 -42.68 -1.19 -23.10
N LYS A 12 -41.83 -1.81 -22.26
CA LYS A 12 -42.17 -2.30 -20.92
C LYS A 12 -42.19 -1.14 -19.92
N LYS A 13 -43.34 -0.91 -19.27
CA LYS A 13 -43.57 0.08 -18.20
C LYS A 13 -42.73 -0.26 -16.96
N ARG A 14 -42.02 0.73 -16.40
CA ARG A 14 -41.40 0.67 -15.07
C ARG A 14 -42.43 1.12 -14.03
N THR A 15 -42.66 0.30 -13.02
CA THR A 15 -43.39 0.66 -11.80
C THR A 15 -42.43 1.24 -10.74
N PRO A 16 -42.90 2.13 -9.85
CA PRO A 16 -42.08 2.77 -8.83
C PRO A 16 -42.07 1.94 -7.53
N PHE A 17 -40.92 1.84 -6.87
CA PHE A 17 -40.81 1.30 -5.51
C PHE A 17 -40.90 2.44 -4.47
N PRO A 18 -41.55 2.21 -3.32
CA PRO A 18 -41.90 3.24 -2.35
C PRO A 18 -40.76 3.59 -1.38
N HIS A 19 -40.71 4.87 -1.02
CA HIS A 19 -40.02 5.37 0.17
C HIS A 19 -40.66 4.80 1.43
N THR A 20 -39.84 4.31 2.36
CA THR A 20 -40.27 4.20 3.77
C THR A 20 -39.15 4.68 4.68
N THR A 21 -39.36 5.88 5.20
CA THR A 21 -38.67 6.44 6.36
C THR A 21 -39.16 5.71 7.61
N LYS A 22 -38.25 5.09 8.38
CA LYS A 22 -38.51 4.82 9.80
C LYS A 22 -37.31 5.23 10.64
N ARG A 23 -37.51 6.37 11.29
CA ARG A 23 -36.82 6.88 12.46
C ARG A 23 -37.28 6.04 13.66
N LEU A 24 -36.37 5.35 14.34
CA LEU A 24 -36.57 4.89 15.71
C LEU A 24 -35.36 5.32 16.53
N SER A 25 -35.56 6.41 17.26
CA SER A 25 -34.79 6.81 18.44
C SER A 25 -35.35 6.11 19.69
N LEU A 26 -34.50 5.97 20.71
CA LEU A 26 -34.68 5.47 22.09
C LEU A 26 -33.93 4.14 22.29
N LEU A 27 -33.13 3.89 23.33
CA LEU A 27 -32.73 4.63 24.52
C LEU A 27 -31.65 3.73 25.18
N PHE A 28 -30.43 4.20 25.43
CA PHE A 28 -29.50 3.53 26.36
C PHE A 28 -28.78 4.61 27.19
N PRO A 29 -28.93 4.61 28.53
CA PRO A 29 -28.18 5.46 29.42
C PRO A 29 -26.91 4.73 29.92
N GLY A 30 -25.82 5.49 30.07
CA GLY A 30 -24.75 5.14 31.02
C GLY A 30 -23.47 4.56 30.42
N ALA A 31 -22.35 5.21 30.79
CA ALA A 31 -20.96 4.80 30.64
C ALA A 31 -20.35 4.83 29.21
N ARG A 32 -20.15 6.05 28.68
CA ARG A 32 -19.04 6.27 27.74
C ARG A 32 -17.74 6.30 28.55
N THR A 33 -17.03 5.18 28.59
CA THR A 33 -15.58 5.21 28.70
C THR A 33 -15.07 6.01 27.51
N LEU A 34 -14.34 7.10 27.80
CA LEU A 34 -13.60 7.87 26.81
C LEU A 34 -12.59 6.93 26.15
N VAL A 35 -12.96 6.33 25.02
CA VAL A 35 -11.99 5.71 24.12
C VAL A 35 -11.24 6.87 23.45
N PRO A 36 -9.91 6.97 23.62
CA PRO A 36 -9.14 8.00 22.96
C PRO A 36 -9.32 7.89 21.45
N THR A 37 -9.61 9.02 20.80
CA THR A 37 -9.63 9.12 19.34
C THR A 37 -8.31 8.61 18.75
N HIS A 38 -8.38 7.54 17.95
CA HIS A 38 -7.23 6.81 17.38
C HIS A 38 -6.31 7.64 16.45
N SER A 39 -6.67 8.88 16.10
CA SER A 39 -5.71 9.83 15.50
C SER A 39 -4.55 10.18 16.43
N ALA A 40 -4.69 9.94 17.74
CA ALA A 40 -3.62 10.11 18.71
C ALA A 40 -2.56 8.98 18.64
N LEU A 41 -2.85 7.79 18.13
CA LEU A 41 -1.87 6.69 18.12
C LEU A 41 -0.83 6.77 16.99
N LEU A 42 -0.97 7.73 16.08
CA LEU A 42 0.03 8.08 15.07
C LEU A 42 0.72 9.43 15.35
N SER A 43 0.39 10.14 16.43
CA SER A 43 0.95 11.46 16.74
C SER A 43 1.12 11.80 18.24
N ALA A 44 0.67 10.99 19.18
CA ALA A 44 0.78 11.30 20.62
C ALA A 44 2.14 10.94 21.25
N ASP A 45 3.03 10.26 20.53
CA ASP A 45 4.37 9.92 21.04
C ASP A 45 5.45 10.96 20.72
N ILE A 46 5.10 12.18 20.28
CA ILE A 46 6.11 13.20 19.91
C ILE A 46 6.39 14.22 21.03
N ALA A 47 5.59 14.28 22.09
CA ALA A 47 5.71 15.36 23.10
C ALA A 47 6.34 14.97 24.46
N LEU A 48 6.87 13.74 24.61
CA LEU A 48 7.36 13.26 25.92
C LEU A 48 8.62 12.38 25.86
N PHE A 49 9.43 12.48 24.81
CA PHE A 49 10.75 11.84 24.80
C PHE A 49 11.86 12.85 25.13
N PRO A 50 12.72 12.55 26.12
CA PRO A 50 13.86 13.40 26.46
C PRO A 50 14.78 13.58 25.24
N SER A 51 15.49 14.70 25.24
CA SER A 51 16.27 15.34 24.17
C SER A 51 17.46 14.56 23.60
N SER A 52 17.42 13.23 23.60
CA SER A 52 18.37 12.34 22.93
C SER A 52 17.64 11.07 22.50
N PRO A 53 17.59 10.74 21.20
CA PRO A 53 16.93 9.52 20.75
C PRO A 53 17.58 8.31 21.42
N SER A 54 16.77 7.57 22.18
CA SER A 54 17.19 6.31 22.78
C SER A 54 17.76 5.38 21.70
N PRO A 55 18.76 4.54 21.99
CA PRO A 55 19.21 3.48 21.08
C PRO A 55 18.05 2.65 20.52
N VAL A 56 17.01 2.42 21.33
CA VAL A 56 15.78 1.71 20.91
C VAL A 56 15.03 2.49 19.82
N TYR A 57 14.91 3.81 19.97
CA TYR A 57 14.26 4.67 18.98
C TYR A 57 15.01 4.62 17.64
N ASN A 58 16.35 4.69 17.68
CA ASN A 58 17.17 4.62 16.46
C ASN A 58 17.02 3.29 15.73
N LEU A 59 16.99 2.18 16.47
CA LEU A 59 16.76 0.85 15.90
C LEU A 59 15.37 0.73 15.27
N VAL A 60 14.32 1.23 15.92
CA VAL A 60 12.95 1.22 15.38
C VAL A 60 12.84 2.08 14.12
N GLN A 61 13.48 3.26 14.11
CA GLN A 61 13.52 4.12 12.92
C GLN A 61 14.26 3.43 11.78
N GLN A 62 15.46 2.90 12.03
CA GLN A 62 16.22 2.17 11.02
C GLN A 62 15.39 1.05 10.41
N ARG A 63 14.75 0.22 11.26
CA ARG A 63 13.91 -0.89 10.77
C ARG A 63 12.71 -0.41 9.96
N SER A 64 12.12 0.71 10.36
CA SER A 64 11.02 1.35 9.61
C SER A 64 11.46 1.83 8.23
N TYR A 65 12.68 2.37 8.10
CA TYR A 65 13.26 2.76 6.82
C TYR A 65 13.59 1.56 5.94
N GLU A 66 14.17 0.50 6.50
CA GLU A 66 14.45 -0.74 5.79
C GLU A 66 13.17 -1.34 5.21
N TRP A 67 12.10 -1.44 6.01
CA TRP A 67 10.82 -1.94 5.54
C TRP A 67 10.25 -1.07 4.43
N LYS A 68 10.10 0.25 4.62
CA LYS A 68 9.59 1.14 3.57
C LYS A 68 10.37 0.99 2.27
N THR A 69 11.69 0.86 2.36
CA THR A 69 12.56 0.62 1.21
C THR A 69 12.25 -0.71 0.53
N SER A 70 12.11 -1.79 1.29
CA SER A 70 11.73 -3.11 0.75
C SER A 70 10.35 -3.09 0.08
N PHE A 71 9.31 -2.58 0.75
CA PHE A 71 7.98 -2.42 0.17
C PHE A 71 8.02 -1.62 -1.14
N GLY A 72 8.80 -0.54 -1.17
CA GLY A 72 9.02 0.28 -2.36
C GLY A 72 9.63 -0.54 -3.50
N LYS A 73 10.74 -1.24 -3.25
CA LYS A 73 11.40 -2.11 -4.24
C LYS A 73 10.44 -3.18 -4.77
N ALA A 74 9.75 -3.89 -3.88
CA ALA A 74 8.77 -4.91 -4.25
C ALA A 74 7.66 -4.36 -5.15
N ALA A 75 7.16 -3.15 -4.86
CA ALA A 75 6.12 -2.52 -5.69
C ALA A 75 6.64 -2.14 -7.08
N PHE A 76 7.86 -1.61 -7.19
CA PHE A 76 8.47 -1.32 -8.50
C PHE A 76 8.69 -2.59 -9.31
N THR A 77 9.18 -3.66 -8.69
CA THR A 77 9.32 -4.96 -9.34
C THR A 77 7.98 -5.49 -9.83
N ALA A 78 6.95 -5.52 -8.98
CA ALA A 78 5.62 -6.02 -9.35
C ALA A 78 4.98 -5.22 -10.52
N VAL A 79 5.14 -3.90 -10.53
CA VAL A 79 4.67 -3.06 -11.64
C VAL A 79 5.47 -3.33 -12.92
N SER A 80 6.77 -3.55 -12.83
CA SER A 80 7.62 -3.86 -13.98
C SER A 80 7.29 -5.24 -14.57
N GLU A 81 7.03 -6.23 -13.72
CA GLU A 81 6.56 -7.57 -14.12
C GLU A 81 5.19 -7.51 -14.78
N LEU A 82 4.27 -6.67 -14.28
CA LEU A 82 2.99 -6.41 -14.94
C LEU A 82 3.20 -5.90 -16.37
N TRP A 83 4.11 -4.95 -16.58
CA TRP A 83 4.43 -4.45 -17.92
C TRP A 83 5.00 -5.53 -18.83
N ALA A 84 5.84 -6.42 -18.29
CA ALA A 84 6.41 -7.53 -19.04
C ALA A 84 5.39 -8.65 -19.34
N SER A 85 4.33 -8.78 -18.54
CA SER A 85 3.35 -9.87 -18.68
C SER A 85 2.45 -9.75 -19.91
N ASP A 86 2.26 -8.53 -20.43
CA ASP A 86 1.42 -8.25 -21.59
C ASP A 86 2.06 -7.16 -22.45
N GLU A 87 3.03 -7.57 -23.27
CA GLU A 87 3.74 -6.69 -24.18
C GLU A 87 2.79 -6.00 -25.18
N TYR A 88 1.69 -6.67 -25.55
CA TYR A 88 0.70 -6.09 -26.46
C TYR A 88 0.01 -4.88 -25.84
N ARG A 89 -0.37 -4.94 -24.56
CA ARG A 89 -1.02 -3.82 -23.86
C ARG A 89 -0.04 -2.80 -23.32
N PHE A 90 1.12 -3.23 -22.83
CA PHE A 90 2.03 -2.40 -22.04
C PHE A 90 3.40 -2.16 -22.69
N GLY A 91 3.62 -2.63 -23.92
CA GLY A 91 4.86 -2.41 -24.66
C GLY A 91 5.12 -0.93 -24.97
N THR A 92 4.07 -0.11 -25.05
CA THR A 92 4.18 1.33 -25.31
C THR A 92 4.03 2.16 -24.03
N ALA A 93 4.69 3.34 -24.00
CA ALA A 93 4.50 4.30 -22.92
C ALA A 93 3.03 4.73 -22.79
N LEU A 94 2.34 4.93 -23.91
CA LEU A 94 0.92 5.28 -23.90
C LEU A 94 0.07 4.23 -23.17
N GLY A 95 0.23 2.94 -23.49
CA GLY A 95 -0.53 1.86 -22.84
C GLY A 95 -0.28 1.79 -21.33
N ARG A 96 0.96 2.00 -20.89
CA ARG A 96 1.30 2.07 -19.45
C ARG A 96 0.67 3.29 -18.78
N ALA A 97 0.73 4.46 -19.42
CA ALA A 97 0.13 5.69 -18.90
C ALA A 97 -1.40 5.59 -18.78
N GLU A 98 -2.06 4.96 -19.77
CA GLU A 98 -3.49 4.69 -19.74
C GLU A 98 -3.88 3.77 -18.58
N TYR A 99 -3.11 2.69 -18.37
CA TYR A 99 -3.30 1.82 -17.20
C TYR A 99 -3.13 2.60 -15.91
N VAL A 100 -2.07 3.40 -15.77
CA VAL A 100 -1.81 4.19 -14.55
C VAL A 100 -2.96 5.18 -14.31
N LYS A 101 -3.46 5.85 -15.34
CA LYS A 101 -4.59 6.77 -15.24
C LYS A 101 -5.87 6.05 -14.77
N TRP A 102 -6.14 4.86 -15.30
CA TRP A 102 -7.26 4.02 -14.84
C TRP A 102 -7.06 3.59 -13.38
N ALA A 103 -5.88 3.07 -13.07
CA ALA A 103 -5.49 2.54 -11.77
C ALA A 103 -5.51 3.60 -10.66
N LEU A 104 -5.16 4.85 -10.97
CA LEU A 104 -5.16 5.98 -10.04
C LEU A 104 -6.46 6.82 -10.09
N GLY A 105 -7.44 6.43 -10.91
CA GLY A 105 -8.71 7.14 -11.07
C GLY A 105 -9.70 6.96 -9.91
N TRP A 106 -10.97 7.34 -10.13
CA TRP A 106 -12.05 7.30 -9.12
C TRP A 106 -12.36 5.87 -8.62
N ARG A 107 -11.84 4.82 -9.27
CA ARG A 107 -12.03 3.43 -8.83
C ARG A 107 -10.74 2.60 -8.80
N LYS A 108 -9.81 3.01 -7.95
CA LYS A 108 -8.50 2.35 -7.82
C LYS A 108 -8.67 0.89 -7.38
N PRO A 109 -8.04 -0.08 -8.07
CA PRO A 109 -8.09 -1.50 -7.69
C PRO A 109 -7.33 -1.82 -6.38
N PHE A 110 -6.73 -0.80 -5.75
CA PHE A 110 -5.89 -0.91 -4.56
C PHE A 110 -6.21 0.13 -3.47
N SER A 111 -7.37 0.81 -3.53
CA SER A 111 -7.77 1.71 -2.43
C SER A 111 -9.25 1.64 -2.07
N TRP A 112 -9.51 1.81 -0.78
CA TRP A 112 -10.81 2.04 -0.18
C TRP A 112 -10.96 3.55 0.06
N GLU A 113 -11.54 4.29 -0.88
CA GLU A 113 -11.89 5.70 -0.64
C GLU A 113 -13.25 5.85 0.05
N ASN A 114 -14.22 4.94 -0.16
CA ASN A 114 -15.58 5.10 0.40
C ASN A 114 -16.31 3.82 0.87
N GLY A 115 -15.71 2.63 0.83
CA GLY A 115 -16.23 1.38 1.44
C GLY A 115 -17.56 0.79 0.96
N TYR A 116 -18.43 1.59 0.35
CA TYR A 116 -19.72 1.18 -0.17
C TYR A 116 -19.70 0.91 -1.68
N ASP A 117 -18.71 1.44 -2.39
CA ASP A 117 -18.68 1.47 -3.87
C ASP A 117 -17.68 0.51 -4.52
N PHE A 118 -16.96 -0.30 -3.74
CA PHE A 118 -15.87 -1.14 -4.25
C PHE A 118 -16.05 -2.62 -3.92
N ILE A 119 -15.79 -3.45 -4.93
CA ILE A 119 -15.77 -4.91 -4.81
C ILE A 119 -14.32 -5.30 -4.46
N ASN A 120 -14.10 -5.92 -3.31
CA ASN A 120 -12.85 -6.55 -2.87
C ASN A 120 -11.63 -5.61 -2.75
N PRO A 121 -11.64 -4.67 -1.80
CA PRO A 121 -10.52 -3.76 -1.56
C PRO A 121 -9.25 -4.51 -1.13
N TYR A 122 -8.09 -4.06 -1.63
CA TYR A 122 -6.78 -4.67 -1.35
C TYR A 122 -6.54 -6.07 -1.94
N HIS A 123 -7.48 -6.62 -2.70
CA HIS A 123 -7.29 -7.88 -3.43
C HIS A 123 -6.56 -7.70 -4.78
N GLY A 124 -6.17 -6.47 -5.13
CA GLY A 124 -5.44 -6.19 -6.36
C GLY A 124 -4.11 -6.95 -6.41
N PRO A 125 -3.75 -7.63 -7.52
CA PRO A 125 -2.54 -8.45 -7.61
C PRO A 125 -1.27 -7.73 -7.18
N LEU A 126 -1.11 -6.45 -7.57
CA LEU A 126 0.07 -5.65 -7.19
C LEU A 126 0.20 -5.50 -5.66
N VAL A 127 -0.91 -5.27 -4.95
CA VAL A 127 -0.89 -5.10 -3.48
C VAL A 127 -0.58 -6.44 -2.80
N LEU A 128 -1.20 -7.51 -3.29
CA LEU A 128 -0.99 -8.85 -2.75
C LEU A 128 0.44 -9.35 -2.99
N THR A 129 1.05 -9.08 -4.15
CA THR A 129 2.47 -9.41 -4.42
C THR A 129 3.40 -8.70 -3.46
N VAL A 130 3.17 -7.41 -3.19
CA VAL A 130 3.99 -6.65 -2.23
C VAL A 130 3.77 -7.17 -0.80
N LEU A 131 2.54 -7.51 -0.44
CA LEU A 131 2.24 -8.12 0.86
C LEU A 131 2.88 -9.53 1.00
N ALA A 132 2.95 -10.31 -0.07
CA ALA A 132 3.64 -11.60 -0.09
C ALA A 132 5.12 -11.45 0.26
N LYS A 133 5.79 -10.42 -0.29
CA LYS A 133 7.19 -10.10 0.06
C LYS A 133 7.37 -9.74 1.53
N HIS A 134 6.41 -9.03 2.14
CA HIS A 134 6.44 -8.80 3.58
C HIS A 134 6.42 -10.12 4.37
N PHE A 135 5.58 -11.08 3.95
CA PHE A 135 5.55 -12.38 4.61
C PHE A 135 6.88 -13.14 4.49
N ASP A 136 7.52 -13.12 3.30
CA ASP A 136 8.87 -13.66 3.05
C ASP A 136 9.89 -13.12 4.05
N GLU A 137 9.93 -11.81 4.24
CA GLU A 137 10.91 -11.17 5.12
C GLU A 137 10.60 -11.32 6.61
N ALA A 138 9.31 -11.41 6.97
CA ALA A 138 8.89 -11.51 8.36
C ALA A 138 9.07 -12.92 8.95
N ASN A 139 9.55 -13.91 8.17
CA ASN A 139 9.66 -15.32 8.57
C ASN A 139 8.36 -15.87 9.20
N SER A 140 7.23 -15.35 8.72
CA SER A 140 5.84 -15.79 8.92
C SER A 140 5.55 -16.65 10.18
N LYS A 141 5.72 -16.09 11.38
CA LYS A 141 4.92 -16.53 12.53
C LYS A 141 3.60 -15.77 12.49
N HIS A 142 2.56 -16.41 11.95
CA HIS A 142 1.18 -15.90 11.84
C HIS A 142 0.47 -15.68 13.20
N GLY A 143 1.21 -15.38 14.27
CA GLY A 143 0.69 -15.37 15.65
C GLY A 143 0.39 -13.99 16.23
N TYR A 144 0.66 -12.90 15.50
CA TYR A 144 0.56 -11.52 16.03
C TYR A 144 -0.68 -10.76 15.54
N GLY A 145 -1.65 -11.47 14.94
CA GLY A 145 -2.86 -10.88 14.37
C GLY A 145 -2.69 -10.38 12.93
N ASN A 146 -3.67 -9.61 12.47
CA ASN A 146 -3.72 -9.13 11.09
C ASN A 146 -2.64 -8.06 10.84
N PRO A 147 -1.84 -8.18 9.75
CA PRO A 147 -0.72 -7.26 9.49
C PRO A 147 -1.20 -5.94 8.88
N CYS A 148 -2.01 -5.17 9.61
CA CYS A 148 -2.67 -3.94 9.15
C CYS A 148 -1.67 -2.94 8.54
N SER A 149 -0.57 -2.67 9.24
CA SER A 149 0.48 -1.75 8.77
C SER A 149 1.13 -2.23 7.48
N ALA A 150 1.37 -3.53 7.35
CA ALA A 150 1.98 -4.10 6.15
C ALA A 150 1.06 -3.93 4.94
N LEU A 151 -0.23 -4.21 5.11
CA LEU A 151 -1.20 -4.05 4.02
C LEU A 151 -1.36 -2.58 3.60
N ALA A 152 -1.43 -1.65 4.55
CA ALA A 152 -1.47 -0.23 4.27
C ALA A 152 -0.20 0.23 3.51
N LEU A 153 0.98 -0.20 3.96
CA LEU A 153 2.25 0.12 3.30
C LEU A 153 2.36 -0.50 1.90
N SER A 154 1.86 -1.72 1.68
CA SER A 154 1.77 -2.33 0.34
C SER A 154 0.97 -1.47 -0.61
N ALA A 155 -0.24 -1.05 -0.20
CA ALA A 155 -1.09 -0.19 -1.02
C ALA A 155 -0.44 1.18 -1.30
N THR A 156 0.25 1.76 -0.31
CA THR A 156 0.99 3.02 -0.51
C THR A 156 2.16 2.85 -1.46
N ALA A 157 2.93 1.77 -1.32
CA ALA A 157 4.07 1.47 -2.19
C ALA A 157 3.63 1.27 -3.65
N VAL A 158 2.53 0.53 -3.87
CA VAL A 158 1.94 0.35 -5.21
C VAL A 158 1.49 1.68 -5.80
N LYS A 159 0.77 2.51 -5.04
CA LYS A 159 0.36 3.84 -5.52
C LYS A 159 1.58 4.70 -5.88
N ARG A 160 2.63 4.68 -5.06
CA ARG A 160 3.88 5.41 -5.31
C ARG A 160 4.56 4.91 -6.58
N ALA A 161 4.66 3.60 -6.76
CA ALA A 161 5.23 3.01 -7.96
C ALA A 161 4.43 3.44 -9.21
N LEU A 162 3.10 3.34 -9.17
CA LEU A 162 2.26 3.76 -10.29
C LEU A 162 2.37 5.25 -10.60
N VAL A 163 2.45 6.13 -9.60
CA VAL A 163 2.67 7.57 -9.82
C VAL A 163 3.98 7.83 -10.58
N ALA A 164 5.04 7.08 -10.26
CA ALA A 164 6.32 7.17 -10.98
C ALA A 164 6.24 6.68 -12.43
N TRP A 165 5.20 5.95 -12.81
CA TRP A 165 4.91 5.51 -14.19
C TRP A 165 3.82 6.35 -14.87
N SER A 166 3.45 7.51 -14.33
CA SER A 166 2.30 8.30 -14.81
C SER A 166 2.40 8.77 -16.26
N THR A 167 3.62 8.98 -16.78
CA THR A 167 3.88 9.33 -18.19
C THR A 167 4.08 8.10 -19.07
N GLY A 168 4.00 6.90 -18.51
CA GLY A 168 4.30 5.64 -19.19
C GLY A 168 5.78 5.30 -19.22
N ASN A 169 6.65 6.18 -18.73
CA ASN A 169 8.06 5.89 -18.51
C ASN A 169 8.35 5.96 -17.01
N LEU A 170 9.37 5.23 -16.56
CA LEU A 170 9.77 5.28 -15.16
C LEU A 170 10.46 6.61 -14.86
N GLU A 171 9.81 7.41 -14.03
CA GLU A 171 10.35 8.67 -13.50
C GLU A 171 10.94 8.47 -12.10
N LYS A 172 11.76 9.44 -11.67
CA LYS A 172 12.31 9.43 -10.31
C LYS A 172 11.17 9.56 -9.30
N ALA A 173 10.93 8.50 -8.54
CA ALA A 173 9.94 8.51 -7.48
C ALA A 173 10.41 9.36 -6.29
N THR A 174 9.52 10.19 -5.76
CA THR A 174 9.79 10.96 -4.53
C THR A 174 10.06 10.03 -3.35
N ASP A 175 10.88 10.45 -2.38
CA ASP A 175 11.25 9.58 -1.26
C ASP A 175 10.03 9.09 -0.49
N PHE A 176 10.02 7.79 -0.15
CA PHE A 176 8.90 7.17 0.58
C PHE A 176 8.77 7.74 2.01
N GLY A 177 9.80 8.43 2.52
CA GLY A 177 9.75 9.16 3.79
C GLY A 177 9.04 10.51 3.74
N THR A 178 8.67 11.02 2.55
CA THR A 178 8.00 12.33 2.46
C THR A 178 6.61 12.30 3.11
N LYS A 179 6.20 13.45 3.68
CA LYS A 179 4.92 13.60 4.41
C LYS A 179 3.71 13.11 3.61
N VAL A 180 3.71 13.33 2.29
CA VAL A 180 2.62 12.90 1.38
C VAL A 180 2.37 11.40 1.49
N TRP A 181 3.41 10.57 1.46
CA TRP A 181 3.22 9.11 1.53
C TRP A 181 2.83 8.64 2.92
N HIS A 182 3.29 9.34 3.96
CA HIS A 182 2.85 9.09 5.33
C HIS A 182 1.33 9.35 5.48
N ASP A 183 0.84 10.49 4.99
CA ASP A 183 -0.58 10.84 5.07
C ASP A 183 -1.45 9.85 4.26
N ILE A 184 -0.96 9.40 3.10
CA ILE A 184 -1.62 8.37 2.27
C ILE A 184 -1.65 7.02 3.00
N ALA A 185 -0.54 6.59 3.61
CA ALA A 185 -0.49 5.36 4.39
C ALA A 185 -1.45 5.42 5.59
N GLY A 186 -1.52 6.56 6.28
CA GLY A 186 -2.49 6.80 7.35
C GLY A 186 -3.94 6.68 6.87
N SER A 187 -4.23 7.21 5.68
CA SER A 187 -5.57 7.10 5.08
C SER A 187 -5.94 5.66 4.75
N TYR A 188 -5.00 4.87 4.19
CA TYR A 188 -5.22 3.45 3.96
C TYR A 188 -5.37 2.66 5.25
N MET A 189 -4.61 2.99 6.29
CA MET A 189 -4.73 2.34 7.60
C MET A 189 -6.16 2.45 8.16
N LEU A 190 -6.79 3.63 8.08
CA LEU A 190 -8.18 3.82 8.54
C LEU A 190 -9.17 2.89 7.83
N SER A 191 -8.93 2.60 6.55
CA SER A 191 -9.76 1.69 5.77
C SER A 191 -9.41 0.22 6.03
N VAL A 192 -8.13 -0.11 6.22
CA VAL A 192 -7.67 -1.47 6.56
C VAL A 192 -8.25 -1.93 7.91
N LEU A 193 -8.39 -1.02 8.87
CA LEU A 193 -9.00 -1.29 10.18
C LEU A 193 -10.51 -1.62 10.10
N GLN A 194 -11.16 -1.38 8.95
CA GLN A 194 -12.59 -1.69 8.74
C GLN A 194 -12.81 -3.07 8.10
N LEU A 195 -11.73 -3.75 7.68
CA LEU A 195 -11.81 -5.08 7.09
C LEU A 195 -12.31 -6.10 8.10
N LYS A 196 -13.21 -6.96 7.65
CA LYS A 196 -13.75 -8.09 8.42
C LYS A 196 -12.80 -9.27 8.42
N ASP A 197 -13.02 -10.20 9.34
CA ASP A 197 -12.16 -11.38 9.50
C ASP A 197 -12.13 -12.26 8.25
N ASP A 198 -13.26 -12.44 7.55
CA ASP A 198 -13.35 -13.20 6.30
C ASP A 198 -12.57 -12.53 5.15
N GLU A 199 -12.62 -11.20 5.07
CA GLU A 199 -11.82 -10.43 4.12
C GLU A 199 -10.33 -10.59 4.40
N TRP A 200 -9.93 -10.51 5.68
CA TRP A 200 -8.54 -10.72 6.10
C TRP A 200 -8.02 -12.11 5.77
N VAL A 201 -8.80 -13.16 6.07
CA VAL A 201 -8.45 -14.54 5.72
C VAL A 201 -8.24 -14.66 4.22
N SER A 202 -9.12 -14.07 3.41
CA SER A 202 -8.99 -14.10 1.95
C SER A 202 -7.75 -13.35 1.45
N ILE A 203 -7.49 -12.14 1.96
CA ILE A 203 -6.29 -11.34 1.60
C ILE A 203 -5.01 -12.11 1.93
N ILE A 204 -4.91 -12.67 3.13
CA ILE A 204 -3.72 -13.41 3.58
C ILE A 204 -3.52 -14.65 2.70
N ASN A 205 -4.57 -15.45 2.49
CA ASN A 205 -4.46 -16.66 1.66
C ASN A 205 -4.04 -16.34 0.23
N ASN A 206 -4.61 -15.30 -0.38
CA ASN A 206 -4.25 -14.89 -1.74
C ASN A 206 -2.82 -14.37 -1.82
N ALA A 207 -2.35 -13.59 -0.84
CA ALA A 207 -0.96 -13.14 -0.80
C ALA A 207 0.02 -14.31 -0.60
N LEU A 208 -0.30 -15.26 0.29
CA LEU A 208 0.53 -16.45 0.50
C LEU A 208 0.58 -17.34 -0.75
N ALA A 209 -0.49 -17.44 -1.54
CA ALA A 209 -0.50 -18.16 -2.80
C ALA A 209 0.41 -17.51 -3.87
N LEU A 210 0.70 -16.21 -3.75
CA LEU A 210 1.62 -15.47 -4.61
C LEU A 210 3.08 -15.52 -4.14
N ARG A 211 3.37 -16.13 -2.98
CA ARG A 211 4.75 -16.54 -2.65
C ARG A 211 5.15 -17.58 -3.69
N LEU A 212 5.80 -17.11 -4.76
CA LEU A 212 6.39 -17.96 -5.79
C LEU A 212 7.14 -19.13 -5.13
N PRO A 213 7.12 -20.35 -5.70
CA PRO A 213 8.15 -21.32 -5.39
C PRO A 213 9.50 -20.66 -5.71
N GLY A 214 10.49 -20.85 -4.84
CA GLY A 214 11.79 -20.19 -4.91
C GLY A 214 12.47 -20.28 -6.30
N PRO A 215 13.51 -19.46 -6.53
CA PRO A 215 14.14 -19.32 -7.84
C PRO A 215 14.49 -20.69 -8.42
N MET A 216 13.90 -21.03 -9.57
CA MET A 216 14.50 -22.01 -10.46
C MET A 216 15.81 -21.39 -10.94
N ASP A 217 16.92 -22.08 -10.67
CA ASP A 217 18.27 -21.70 -11.08
C ASP A 217 18.31 -21.42 -12.59
N ILE A 218 18.25 -20.14 -12.96
CA ILE A 218 18.61 -19.68 -14.30
C ILE A 218 20.09 -19.29 -14.21
N PRO A 219 20.99 -19.90 -15.00
CA PRO A 219 22.42 -19.61 -14.94
C PRO A 219 22.65 -18.13 -15.29
N ALA A 220 23.28 -17.43 -14.36
CA ALA A 220 23.63 -16.02 -14.47
C ALA A 220 24.48 -15.76 -15.71
N ASN A 221 24.04 -14.81 -16.54
CA ASN A 221 24.92 -14.11 -17.46
C ASN A 221 25.25 -12.74 -16.84
N PRO A 222 26.52 -12.33 -16.77
CA PRO A 222 26.96 -11.26 -15.89
C PRO A 222 26.67 -9.88 -16.50
N ILE A 223 25.93 -9.05 -15.77
CA ILE A 223 25.89 -7.60 -15.97
C ILE A 223 27.05 -6.99 -15.16
N PRO A 224 27.85 -6.06 -15.72
CA PRO A 224 29.06 -5.58 -15.08
C PRO A 224 28.75 -4.78 -13.80
N ASP A 225 29.45 -5.19 -12.74
CA ASP A 225 29.58 -4.50 -11.45
C ASP A 225 29.96 -3.03 -11.68
N ASN A 226 29.10 -2.12 -11.22
CA ASN A 226 29.49 -0.74 -10.98
C ASN A 226 29.25 -0.45 -9.49
N ASN A 227 30.19 -0.94 -8.68
CA ASN A 227 30.27 -0.69 -7.25
C ASN A 227 30.62 0.79 -7.01
N SER A 228 29.68 1.56 -6.48
CA SER A 228 29.97 2.70 -5.61
C SER A 228 29.09 2.62 -4.36
N GLU A 229 29.45 1.69 -3.48
CA GLU A 229 29.07 1.75 -2.07
C GLU A 229 29.88 2.88 -1.42
N GLU A 230 29.34 4.11 -1.46
CA GLU A 230 29.74 5.13 -0.49
C GLU A 230 28.94 4.90 0.79
N ASP A 231 29.64 4.34 1.76
CA ASP A 231 29.19 4.00 3.10
C ASP A 231 29.08 5.28 3.97
N ASP A 232 27.93 5.96 3.89
CA ASP A 232 27.61 7.18 4.64
C ASP A 232 27.43 6.97 6.17
N ARG A 233 27.86 5.83 6.71
CA ARG A 233 27.73 5.51 8.15
C ARG A 233 28.89 5.99 9.01
N SER A 234 29.87 6.69 8.43
CA SER A 234 31.09 7.14 9.11
C SER A 234 30.97 8.46 9.91
N LEU A 235 29.80 9.12 9.95
CA LEU A 235 29.63 10.43 10.61
C LEU A 235 29.16 10.38 12.08
N LEU A 236 29.07 9.22 12.72
CA LEU A 236 28.56 9.09 14.11
C LEU A 236 29.59 8.66 15.16
N VAL A 237 30.86 9.05 15.03
CA VAL A 237 31.79 9.05 16.18
C VAL A 237 32.70 10.27 16.12
N SER A 238 32.35 11.30 16.89
CA SER A 238 33.30 12.29 17.45
C SER A 238 32.63 12.95 18.64
N GLY A 239 32.77 12.32 19.81
CA GLY A 239 32.51 12.98 21.09
C GLY A 239 33.56 14.06 21.36
N PRO A 240 33.23 15.12 22.11
CA PRO A 240 34.17 16.20 22.37
C PRO A 240 35.38 15.71 23.19
N GLN A 241 36.59 15.89 22.65
CA GLN A 241 37.85 15.76 23.38
C GLN A 241 37.92 16.87 24.44
N LEU A 242 38.02 16.48 25.71
CA LEU A 242 38.39 17.39 26.79
C LEU A 242 39.87 17.82 26.63
N PRO A 243 40.22 19.09 26.85
CA PRO A 243 41.60 19.54 26.77
C PRO A 243 42.41 18.99 27.95
N SER A 244 43.57 18.42 27.63
CA SER A 244 44.59 17.99 28.59
C SER A 244 45.18 19.22 29.31
N SER A 245 44.93 19.31 30.60
CA SER A 245 45.65 20.21 31.49
C SER A 245 47.08 19.70 31.69
N SER A 246 48.04 20.51 31.26
CA SER A 246 49.46 20.36 31.55
C SER A 246 49.76 20.93 32.94
N SER A 247 50.44 20.15 33.78
CA SER A 247 51.29 20.59 34.89
C SER A 247 52.28 19.46 35.20
#